data_AF-A0A1Q5FEV5-F1
#
_entry.id   AF-A0A1Q5FEV5-F1
#
_cell.length_a   1.000
_cell.length_b   1.000
_cell.length_c   1.000
_cell.angle_alpha   90.00
_cell.angle_beta   90.00
_cell.angle_gamma   90.00
#
_symmetry.space_group_name_H-M   'P 1'
#
loop_
_entity.id
_entity.type
_entity.pdbx_description
1 polymer ?
#
loop_
_entity_poly.entity_id
_entity_poly.type
_entity_poly.pdbx_seq_one_letter_code
_entity_poly.pdbx_strand_id
1 'polypeptide(L)'
;MHGDAGSSVEVRDISVTVTRREKAAPGTVTGIPGCGSGPDEPSYLAVDLDTLPLNQPVPAAYLLRSPQQKAARQLEADQGQSVSLPHTVEEGDFYSLFLIGRTERYDTRWKATITWWDGKDMHRRTVSGRDGKDLRVVPTGDNQSG
;
A
#
# COMPACT_ATOMS: atom_id res chain seq x y z
N MET A 1 24.48 13.81 0.41
CA MET A 1 24.22 14.24 -0.97
C MET A 1 22.74 14.51 -1.07
N HIS A 2 22.35 15.78 -1.03
CA HIS A 2 20.98 16.23 -1.23
C HIS A 2 20.81 16.51 -2.72
N GLY A 3 19.74 16.00 -3.34
CA GLY A 3 19.35 16.41 -4.68
C GLY A 3 19.04 17.91 -4.68
N ASP A 4 19.27 18.58 -5.81
CA ASP A 4 18.99 20.00 -5.99
C ASP A 4 17.53 20.29 -5.60
N ALA A 5 17.35 20.96 -4.46
CA ALA A 5 16.07 21.49 -4.05
C ALA A 5 15.76 22.68 -4.96
N GLY A 6 14.85 22.49 -5.93
CA GLY A 6 14.41 23.58 -6.80
C GLY A 6 13.71 23.22 -8.12
N SER A 7 13.36 21.95 -8.37
CA SER A 7 12.67 21.57 -9.61
C SER A 7 11.54 20.59 -9.33
N SER A 8 10.48 20.67 -10.16
CA SER A 8 9.38 19.70 -10.12
C SER A 8 9.88 18.29 -10.43
N VAL A 9 9.22 17.29 -9.86
CA VAL A 9 9.56 15.87 -10.06
C VAL A 9 8.37 15.11 -10.62
N GLU A 10 8.63 14.12 -11.48
CA GLU A 10 7.59 13.29 -12.08
C GLU A 10 7.63 11.89 -11.45
N VAL A 11 6.62 11.56 -10.64
CA VAL A 11 6.39 10.19 -10.16
C VAL A 11 5.89 9.36 -11.34
N ARG A 12 6.69 8.37 -11.74
CA ARG A 12 6.45 7.58 -12.96
C ARG A 12 5.81 6.24 -12.71
N ASP A 13 6.24 5.56 -11.65
CA ASP A 13 5.75 4.22 -11.33
C ASP A 13 5.76 3.96 -9.83
N ILE A 14 4.81 3.13 -9.41
CA ILE A 14 4.76 2.52 -8.09
C ILE A 14 4.61 1.03 -8.33
N SER A 15 5.54 0.23 -7.83
CA SER A 15 5.47 -1.23 -7.94
C SER A 15 5.37 -1.89 -6.58
N VAL A 16 4.53 -2.92 -6.47
CA VAL A 16 4.34 -3.70 -5.25
C VAL A 16 4.87 -5.11 -5.45
N THR A 17 5.65 -5.59 -4.49
CA THR A 17 6.22 -6.94 -4.46
C THR A 17 5.77 -7.64 -3.19
N VAL A 18 5.09 -8.78 -3.33
CA VAL A 18 4.82 -9.65 -2.19
C VAL A 18 6.06 -10.50 -1.94
N THR A 19 6.67 -10.33 -0.77
CA THR A 19 7.96 -10.97 -0.41
C THR A 19 7.77 -12.25 0.40
N ARG A 20 6.67 -12.34 1.16
CA ARG A 20 6.37 -13.53 1.96
C ARG A 20 4.87 -13.65 2.16
N ARG A 21 4.40 -14.90 2.19
CA ARG A 21 3.06 -15.27 2.65
C ARG A 21 3.19 -16.26 3.79
N GLU A 22 2.43 -16.04 4.84
CA GLU A 22 2.29 -16.91 5.99
C GLU A 22 0.82 -17.32 6.11
N LYS A 23 0.56 -18.48 6.71
CA LYS A 23 -0.81 -18.89 7.01
C LYS A 23 -1.44 -17.83 7.91
N ALA A 24 -2.64 -17.37 7.56
CA ALA A 24 -3.37 -16.43 8.40
C ALA A 24 -3.49 -17.01 9.82
N ALA A 25 -3.10 -16.20 10.81
CA ALA A 25 -3.20 -16.62 12.19
C ALA A 25 -4.68 -16.73 12.63
N PRO A 26 -5.00 -17.71 13.50
CA PRO A 26 -6.36 -17.91 13.98
C PRO A 26 -6.79 -16.78 14.93
N GLY A 27 -8.00 -16.22 14.74
CA GLY A 27 -8.59 -15.18 15.60
C GLY A 27 -9.88 -14.58 15.03
N THR A 28 -10.61 -13.82 15.86
CA THR A 28 -11.82 -13.08 15.45
C THR A 28 -11.44 -11.69 14.96
N VAL A 29 -11.87 -11.33 13.75
CA VAL A 29 -11.60 -10.03 13.12
C VAL A 29 -12.44 -8.94 13.79
N THR A 30 -11.81 -7.95 14.41
CA THR A 30 -12.45 -6.66 14.69
C THR A 30 -12.23 -5.76 13.48
N GLY A 31 -13.29 -5.14 12.96
CA GLY A 31 -13.23 -4.30 11.76
C GLY A 31 -12.12 -3.25 11.79
N ILE A 32 -11.64 -2.90 10.60
CA ILE A 32 -10.56 -1.94 10.37
C ILE A 32 -10.90 -0.63 11.13
N PRO A 33 -10.02 -0.10 12.01
CA PRO A 33 -10.19 1.26 12.49
C PRO A 33 -10.05 2.18 11.27
N GLY A 34 -11.13 2.86 10.91
CA GLY A 34 -11.16 3.74 9.74
C GLY A 34 -9.97 4.70 9.76
N CYS A 35 -9.19 4.71 8.69
CA CYS A 35 -8.17 5.72 8.48
C CYS A 35 -8.89 7.07 8.37
N GLY A 36 -8.60 7.99 9.29
CA GLY A 36 -9.25 9.29 9.34
C GLY A 36 -9.02 10.08 8.05
N SER A 37 -10.10 10.61 7.48
CA SER A 37 -10.06 11.53 6.35
C SER A 37 -9.62 12.93 6.84
N GLY A 38 -8.40 13.31 6.50
CA GLY A 38 -7.89 14.67 6.63
C GLY A 38 -8.19 15.50 5.36
N PRO A 39 -8.20 16.84 5.46
CA PRO A 39 -8.63 17.73 4.37
C PRO A 39 -7.65 17.87 3.19
N ASP A 40 -6.45 17.31 3.29
CA ASP A 40 -5.53 17.14 2.15
C ASP A 40 -5.70 15.71 1.65
N GLU A 41 -6.63 15.46 0.73
CA GLU A 41 -6.99 14.11 0.31
C GLU A 41 -5.80 13.45 -0.41
N PRO A 42 -5.13 12.47 0.23
CA PRO A 42 -3.98 11.81 -0.36
C PRO A 42 -4.46 10.91 -1.50
N SER A 43 -3.57 10.58 -2.44
CA SER A 43 -3.88 9.52 -3.39
C SER A 43 -3.91 8.16 -2.67
N TYR A 44 -4.77 7.27 -3.13
CA TYR A 44 -4.85 5.91 -2.63
C TYR A 44 -4.41 4.90 -3.70
N LEU A 45 -3.81 3.80 -3.26
CA LEU A 45 -3.58 2.62 -4.08
C LEU A 45 -3.95 1.40 -3.24
N ALA A 46 -5.09 0.79 -3.54
CA ALA A 46 -5.50 -0.45 -2.89
C ALA A 46 -5.01 -1.66 -3.70
N VAL A 47 -4.49 -2.67 -3.02
CA VAL A 47 -3.89 -3.84 -3.67
C VAL A 47 -4.35 -5.12 -3.01
N ASP A 48 -4.93 -6.04 -3.79
CA ASP A 48 -5.17 -7.40 -3.37
C ASP A 48 -3.84 -8.18 -3.43
N LEU A 49 -3.20 -8.32 -2.28
CA LEU A 49 -1.89 -8.94 -2.14
C LEU A 49 -1.94 -10.45 -2.36
N ASP A 50 -3.11 -11.09 -2.28
CA ASP A 50 -3.25 -12.53 -2.46
C ASP A 50 -3.12 -12.94 -3.93
N THR A 51 -3.34 -12.02 -4.87
CA THR A 51 -3.27 -12.30 -6.31
C THR A 51 -1.88 -12.05 -6.90
N LEU A 52 -0.99 -11.37 -6.18
CA LEU A 52 0.32 -11.02 -6.73
C LEU A 52 1.26 -12.23 -6.77
N PRO A 53 2.18 -12.33 -7.75
CA PRO A 53 3.28 -13.30 -7.69
C PRO A 53 4.23 -13.01 -6.51
N LEU A 54 4.81 -14.07 -5.94
CA LEU A 54 5.85 -13.94 -4.91
C LEU A 54 7.16 -13.45 -5.55
N ASN A 55 7.82 -12.50 -4.88
CA ASN A 55 9.13 -11.95 -5.21
C ASN A 55 9.24 -11.34 -6.61
N GLN A 56 8.13 -10.91 -7.20
CA GLN A 56 8.10 -10.20 -8.48
C GLN A 56 7.43 -8.83 -8.31
N PRO A 57 8.05 -7.75 -8.80
CA PRO A 57 7.44 -6.43 -8.77
C PRO A 57 6.28 -6.36 -9.75
N VAL A 58 5.13 -5.90 -9.26
CA VAL A 58 3.93 -5.66 -10.07
C VAL A 58 3.67 -4.15 -10.12
N PRO A 59 3.69 -3.52 -11.30
CA PRO A 59 3.52 -2.07 -11.43
C PRO A 59 2.08 -1.64 -11.24
N ALA A 60 1.86 -0.42 -10.77
CA ALA A 60 0.55 0.19 -10.58
C ALA A 60 -0.28 0.18 -11.87
N ALA A 61 0.37 0.34 -13.02
CA ALA A 61 -0.23 0.21 -14.34
C ALA A 61 -0.97 -1.13 -14.57
N TYR A 62 -0.50 -2.22 -13.95
CA TYR A 62 -1.20 -3.50 -13.92
C TYR A 62 -2.27 -3.52 -12.83
N LEU A 63 -1.94 -3.07 -11.61
CA LEU A 63 -2.84 -3.11 -10.45
C LEU A 63 -4.16 -2.35 -10.71
N LEU A 64 -4.06 -1.17 -11.34
CA LEU A 64 -5.18 -0.31 -11.67
C LEU A 64 -6.10 -0.86 -12.76
N ARG A 65 -5.67 -1.87 -13.53
CA ARG A 65 -6.43 -2.38 -14.69
C ARG A 65 -6.76 -3.87 -14.61
N SER A 66 -6.02 -4.64 -13.82
CA SER A 66 -6.17 -6.09 -13.76
C SER A 66 -7.54 -6.51 -13.23
N PRO A 67 -8.25 -7.46 -13.87
CA PRO A 67 -9.48 -8.03 -13.31
C PRO A 67 -9.28 -8.66 -11.93
N GLN A 68 -8.09 -9.20 -11.65
CA GLN A 68 -7.75 -9.81 -10.34
C GLN A 68 -7.77 -8.78 -9.19
N GLN A 69 -7.59 -7.50 -9.51
CA GLN A 69 -7.52 -6.40 -8.56
C GLN A 69 -8.86 -5.64 -8.42
N LYS A 70 -9.96 -6.17 -8.99
CA LYS A 70 -11.26 -5.49 -8.98
C LYS A 70 -11.76 -5.18 -7.57
N ALA A 71 -11.62 -6.11 -6.63
CA ALA A 71 -12.07 -5.92 -5.25
C ALA A 71 -11.23 -4.85 -4.51
N ALA A 72 -9.93 -4.78 -4.79
CA ALA A 72 -9.07 -3.75 -4.24
C ALA A 72 -9.45 -2.36 -4.77
N ARG A 73 -9.69 -2.22 -6.08
CA ARG A 73 -10.14 -0.94 -6.65
C ARG A 73 -11.50 -0.47 -6.13
N GLN A 74 -12.39 -1.40 -5.78
CA GLN A 74 -13.66 -1.02 -5.14
C GLN A 74 -13.41 -0.38 -3.76
N LEU A 75 -12.49 -0.93 -2.97
CA LEU A 75 -12.09 -0.36 -1.68
C LEU A 75 -11.47 1.04 -1.85
N GLU A 76 -10.65 1.23 -2.89
CA GLU A 76 -10.05 2.53 -3.21
C GLU A 76 -11.10 3.61 -3.48
N ALA A 77 -12.14 3.28 -4.25
CA ALA A 77 -13.25 4.18 -4.53
C ALA A 77 -14.04 4.60 -3.28
N ASP A 78 -14.00 3.78 -2.22
CA ASP A 78 -14.65 4.08 -0.94
C ASP A 78 -13.77 4.96 -0.03
N GLN A 79 -12.48 5.13 -0.34
CA GLN A 79 -11.50 5.86 0.50
C GLN A 79 -11.12 7.23 -0.06
N GLY A 80 -11.22 7.45 -1.36
CA GLY A 80 -10.94 8.73 -1.99
C GLY A 80 -10.43 8.61 -3.42
N GLN A 81 -9.47 9.46 -3.78
CA GLN A 81 -8.95 9.53 -5.14
C GLN A 81 -7.88 8.46 -5.41
N SER A 82 -8.11 7.69 -6.48
CA SER A 82 -7.12 6.76 -7.00
C SER A 82 -5.84 7.44 -7.46
N VAL A 83 -4.71 6.76 -7.26
CA VAL A 83 -3.43 7.19 -7.82
C VAL A 83 -3.50 7.25 -9.35
N SER A 84 -3.03 8.37 -9.91
CA SER A 84 -2.89 8.59 -11.34
C SER A 84 -1.41 8.74 -11.66
N LEU A 85 -0.89 7.98 -12.62
CA LEU A 85 0.52 8.01 -13.02
C LEU A 85 0.66 8.21 -14.55
N PRO A 86 1.67 8.97 -15.01
CA PRO A 86 2.62 9.73 -14.19
C PRO A 86 1.97 10.91 -13.46
N HIS A 87 2.56 11.36 -12.35
CA HIS A 87 2.11 12.51 -11.56
C HIS A 87 3.25 13.49 -11.33
N THR A 88 3.03 14.76 -11.63
CA THR A 88 4.01 15.83 -11.41
C THR A 88 3.81 16.44 -10.03
N VAL A 89 4.88 16.52 -9.26
CA VAL A 89 4.94 17.23 -7.97
C VAL A 89 5.70 18.52 -8.20
N GLU A 90 5.03 19.64 -7.95
CA GLU A 90 5.61 20.96 -8.16
C GLU A 90 6.68 21.30 -7.10
N GLU A 91 7.53 22.28 -7.41
CA GLU A 91 8.54 22.76 -6.47
C GLU A 91 7.88 23.28 -5.19
N GLY A 92 8.39 22.85 -4.02
CA GLY A 92 7.88 23.26 -2.72
C GLY A 92 6.65 22.48 -2.24
N ASP A 93 6.14 21.55 -3.05
CA ASP A 93 5.00 20.69 -2.71
C ASP A 93 5.45 19.26 -2.36
N PHE A 94 4.53 18.44 -1.85
CA PHE A 94 4.75 17.04 -1.54
C PHE A 94 3.60 16.15 -2.01
N TYR A 95 3.94 14.98 -2.54
CA TYR A 95 2.96 13.97 -2.93
C TYR A 95 2.77 12.93 -1.84
N SER A 96 1.54 12.80 -1.35
CA SER A 96 1.14 11.80 -0.36
C SER A 96 0.35 10.65 -1.00
N LEU A 97 0.79 9.42 -0.73
CA LEU A 97 0.14 8.20 -1.19
C LEU A 97 -0.09 7.26 0.00
N PHE A 98 -1.33 6.78 0.16
CA PHE A 98 -1.65 5.67 1.04
C PHE A 98 -1.75 4.37 0.24
N LEU A 99 -0.90 3.41 0.60
CA LEU A 99 -1.03 2.04 0.11
C LEU A 99 -1.91 1.24 1.07
N ILE A 100 -2.97 0.64 0.54
CA ILE A 100 -3.88 -0.21 1.31
C ILE A 100 -3.71 -1.65 0.83
N GLY A 101 -3.08 -2.50 1.65
CA GLY A 101 -3.00 -3.92 1.35
C GLY A 101 -4.24 -4.67 1.82
N ARG A 102 -4.94 -5.30 0.86
CA ARG A 102 -6.02 -6.24 1.13
C ARG A 102 -5.48 -7.66 1.04
N THR A 103 -5.77 -8.46 2.06
CA THR A 103 -5.50 -9.90 2.07
C THR A 103 -6.58 -10.64 2.87
N GLU A 104 -7.02 -11.79 2.36
CA GLU A 104 -8.03 -12.62 3.02
C GLU A 104 -7.49 -13.98 3.44
N ARG A 105 -6.50 -14.48 2.70
CA ARG A 105 -5.98 -15.85 2.80
C ARG A 105 -4.68 -15.96 3.59
N TYR A 106 -3.88 -14.89 3.61
CA TYR A 106 -2.51 -14.93 4.14
C TYR A 106 -2.21 -13.74 5.03
N ASP A 107 -1.25 -13.92 5.93
CA ASP A 107 -0.50 -12.77 6.45
C ASP A 107 0.66 -12.51 5.49
N THR A 108 0.73 -11.31 4.94
CA THR A 108 1.57 -10.98 3.80
C THR A 108 2.60 -9.91 4.13
N ARG A 109 3.88 -10.18 3.84
CA ARG A 109 4.92 -9.15 3.83
C ARG A 109 5.15 -8.64 2.43
N TRP A 110 5.26 -7.34 2.28
CA TRP A 110 5.39 -6.71 0.97
C TRP A 110 6.40 -5.56 0.99
N LYS A 111 6.79 -5.15 -0.22
CA LYS A 111 7.58 -3.96 -0.49
C LYS A 111 6.90 -3.14 -1.58
N ALA A 112 6.87 -1.83 -1.42
CA ALA A 112 6.47 -0.91 -2.47
C ALA A 112 7.67 -0.08 -2.88
N THR A 113 7.91 0.03 -4.18
CA THR A 113 8.99 0.87 -4.75
C THR A 113 8.38 1.98 -5.57
N ILE A 114 8.65 3.21 -5.19
CA ILE A 114 8.28 4.41 -5.94
C ILE A 114 9.46 4.80 -6.82
N THR A 115 9.19 5.10 -8.08
CA THR A 115 10.17 5.56 -9.07
C THR A 115 9.77 6.95 -9.57
N TRP A 116 10.69 7.91 -9.53
CA TRP A 116 10.44 9.27 -10.00
C TRP A 116 11.65 9.84 -10.77
N TRP A 117 11.39 10.80 -11.64
CA TRP A 117 12.40 11.51 -12.43
C TRP A 117 12.45 12.97 -11.99
N ASP A 118 13.64 13.52 -11.78
CA ASP A 118 13.85 14.90 -11.29
C ASP A 118 14.22 15.91 -12.39
N GLY A 119 14.08 15.52 -13.66
CA GLY A 119 14.57 16.31 -14.80
C GLY A 119 15.92 15.84 -15.33
N LYS A 120 16.66 15.02 -14.56
CA LYS A 120 18.01 14.58 -14.90
C LYS A 120 18.20 13.09 -14.67
N ASP A 121 17.97 12.64 -13.45
CA ASP A 121 18.24 11.29 -12.99
C ASP A 121 16.94 10.56 -12.59
N MET A 122 16.99 9.23 -12.70
CA MET A 122 15.90 8.38 -12.22
C MET A 122 16.17 7.94 -10.79
N HIS A 123 15.24 8.25 -9.89
CA HIS A 123 15.33 7.91 -8.48
C HIS A 123 14.36 6.80 -8.11
N ARG A 124 14.73 6.03 -7.08
CA ARG A 124 13.88 4.97 -6.54
C ARG A 124 13.98 4.94 -5.02
N ARG A 125 12.84 4.69 -4.37
CA ARG A 125 12.77 4.44 -2.93
C ARG A 125 11.84 3.28 -2.66
N THR A 126 12.29 2.38 -1.78
CA THR A 126 11.51 1.21 -1.38
C THR A 126 11.10 1.35 0.09
N VAL A 127 9.81 1.11 0.35
CA VAL A 127 9.26 0.94 1.69
C VAL A 127 8.80 -0.51 1.86
N SER A 128 8.79 -1.00 3.09
CA SER A 128 8.35 -2.36 3.41
C SER A 128 7.19 -2.28 4.39
N GLY A 129 6.25 -3.21 4.26
CA GLY A 129 5.13 -3.33 5.17
C GLY A 129 4.73 -4.79 5.40
N ARG A 130 3.78 -4.96 6.32
CA ARG A 130 3.14 -6.22 6.62
C ARG A 130 1.65 -5.96 6.72
N ASP A 131 0.88 -6.68 5.92
CA ASP A 131 -0.56 -6.75 6.05
C ASP A 131 -0.96 -8.15 6.48
N GLY A 132 -2.11 -8.23 7.09
CA GLY A 132 -2.71 -9.43 7.61
C GLY A 132 -4.00 -9.05 8.31
N LYS A 133 -4.73 -10.04 8.79
CA LYS A 133 -5.83 -9.73 9.70
C LYS A 133 -5.19 -9.41 11.05
N ASP A 134 -5.16 -8.14 11.44
CA ASP A 134 -4.59 -7.70 12.71
C ASP A 134 -5.06 -8.63 13.84
N LEU A 135 -4.12 -9.41 14.38
CA LEU A 135 -4.34 -10.28 15.51
C LEU A 135 -4.40 -9.44 16.77
N ARG A 136 -5.59 -9.31 17.36
CA ARG A 136 -5.71 -8.99 18.79
C ARG A 136 -5.70 -10.29 19.57
N VAL A 137 -4.65 -10.49 20.37
CA VAL A 137 -4.65 -11.50 21.44
C VAL A 137 -5.56 -10.97 22.54
N VAL A 138 -6.70 -11.61 22.76
CA VAL A 138 -7.45 -11.46 24.02
C VAL A 138 -6.78 -12.40 25.01
N PRO A 139 -6.36 -11.97 26.21
CA PRO A 139 -6.01 -12.91 27.26
C PRO A 139 -7.26 -13.78 27.47
N THR A 140 -7.21 -15.07 27.14
CA THR A 140 -8.05 -16.02 27.86
C THR A 140 -7.62 -15.87 29.29
N GLY A 141 -8.49 -15.29 30.13
CA GLY A 141 -8.24 -15.25 31.56
C GLY A 141 -8.00 -16.67 32.02
N ASP A 142 -6.75 -16.99 32.35
CA ASP A 142 -6.49 -18.05 33.29
C ASP A 142 -7.11 -17.60 34.61
N ASN A 143 -8.31 -18.12 34.87
CA ASN A 143 -8.87 -18.38 36.20
C ASN A 143 -10.06 -19.32 35.96
N GLN A 144 -9.83 -20.64 35.91
CA GLN A 144 -9.99 -21.48 37.09
C GLN A 144 -10.09 -20.69 38.41
N SER A 145 -11.31 -20.58 38.96
CA SER A 145 -11.63 -20.61 40.41
C SER A 145 -13.11 -20.26 40.60
N GLY A 146 -13.90 -21.23 41.07
CA GLY A 146 -15.32 -21.07 41.44
C GLY A 146 -16.06 -22.39 41.38
#